data_AF-A0A3D8QBR5-F1
#
_entry.id   AF-A0A3D8QBR5-F1
#
_cell.length_a   1.000
_cell.length_b   1.000
_cell.length_c   1.000
_cell.angle_alpha   90.00
_cell.angle_beta   90.00
_cell.angle_gamma   90.00
#
_symmetry.space_group_name_H-M   'P 1'
#
loop_
_entity.id
_entity.type
_entity.pdbx_description
1 polymer ?
#
loop_
_entity_poly.entity_id
_entity_poly.type
_entity_poly.pdbx_seq_one_letter_code
_entity_poly.pdbx_strand_id
1 'polypeptide(L)'
;MEIDEEAANAQSRVALLPQQPPQWQALRVEVFQVNPDSKYCQGVIQRDGTWFCGILTILIQLGIAAIAWWFSKNWAIMMVTGAGTFLSLAQGALPQWRTEKWVFPKPKHPTTTPKAPGTVSITRGNGSRHVMVILGSDHRGTTSDKPLDLELMASSDDRRHSADQLTIYATFAFTVLWTALLITVAGPAVKNTWYLIIIGVIGMLQNLYVAGATREMGSLGIHLSLTQPAFHETTIPKVLRRVEESYEGVGASLIPIFFPGGMRADEEDCKFWALKAQSQNETARTKKGFLVGERKAEEI
;
A
#
# COMPACT_ATOMS: atom_id res chain seq x y z
N MET A 1 13.33 -36.12 29.70
CA MET A 1 13.88 -34.81 29.30
C MET A 1 13.55 -34.47 27.84
N GLU A 2 13.38 -35.47 26.94
CA GLU A 2 12.88 -35.25 25.56
C GLU A 2 11.36 -35.03 25.44
N ILE A 3 10.56 -35.57 26.37
CA ILE A 3 9.08 -35.53 26.28
C ILE A 3 8.52 -34.13 26.59
N ASP A 4 9.22 -33.33 27.41
CA ASP A 4 8.78 -31.98 27.79
C ASP A 4 9.06 -30.94 26.69
N GLU A 5 10.06 -31.18 25.85
CA GLU A 5 10.43 -30.29 24.74
C GLU A 5 9.46 -30.44 23.55
N GLU A 6 8.98 -31.66 23.29
CA GLU A 6 7.96 -31.93 22.27
C GLU A 6 6.58 -31.37 22.68
N ALA A 7 6.23 -31.41 23.96
CA ALA A 7 5.00 -30.82 24.49
C ALA A 7 5.02 -29.28 24.43
N ALA A 8 6.16 -28.66 24.76
CA ALA A 8 6.35 -27.21 24.64
C ALA A 8 6.30 -26.75 23.17
N ASN A 9 6.88 -27.53 22.25
CA ASN A 9 6.88 -27.24 20.82
C ASN A 9 5.51 -27.49 20.17
N ALA A 10 4.74 -28.48 20.66
CA ALA A 10 3.36 -28.71 20.24
C ALA A 10 2.43 -27.56 20.68
N GLN A 11 2.59 -27.02 21.89
CA GLN A 11 1.85 -25.85 22.35
C GLN A 11 2.23 -24.58 21.55
N SER A 12 3.51 -24.42 21.20
CA SER A 12 3.97 -23.33 20.33
C SER A 12 3.42 -23.45 18.89
N ARG A 13 3.30 -24.68 18.36
CA ARG A 13 2.70 -24.95 17.04
C ARG A 13 1.18 -24.75 17.01
N VAL A 14 0.47 -25.06 18.09
CA VAL A 14 -0.98 -24.80 18.20
C VAL A 14 -1.28 -23.29 18.29
N ALA A 15 -0.35 -22.48 18.80
CA ALA A 15 -0.47 -21.02 18.84
C ALA A 15 -0.33 -20.32 17.46
N LEU A 16 0.14 -21.04 16.42
CA LEU A 16 0.36 -20.51 15.07
C LEU A 16 -0.72 -20.88 14.05
N LEU A 17 -1.70 -21.72 14.44
CA LEU A 17 -2.87 -21.93 13.59
C LEU A 17 -3.75 -20.67 13.65
N PRO A 18 -4.24 -20.15 12.51
CA PRO A 18 -5.23 -19.08 12.53
C PRO A 18 -6.45 -19.57 13.31
N GLN A 19 -6.59 -19.11 14.56
CA GLN A 19 -7.76 -19.36 15.39
C GLN A 19 -8.98 -18.97 14.56
N GLN A 20 -9.87 -19.92 14.29
CA GLN A 20 -11.11 -19.62 13.58
C GLN A 20 -11.81 -18.50 14.34
N PRO A 21 -12.15 -17.38 13.68
CA PRO A 21 -12.73 -16.26 14.39
C PRO A 21 -14.07 -16.68 15.00
N PRO A 22 -14.37 -16.30 16.25
CA PRO A 22 -15.69 -16.53 16.84
C PRO A 22 -16.79 -15.97 15.93
N GLN A 23 -17.96 -16.62 15.95
CA GLN A 23 -19.11 -16.37 15.07
C GLN A 23 -19.59 -14.89 15.08
N TRP A 24 -19.26 -14.14 16.13
CA TRP A 24 -19.49 -12.70 16.21
C TRP A 24 -18.27 -12.00 16.84
N GLN A 25 -17.78 -10.96 16.16
CA GLN A 25 -16.70 -10.09 16.62
C GLN A 25 -17.19 -8.65 16.62
N ALA A 26 -17.01 -7.93 17.74
CA ALA A 26 -17.39 -6.52 17.85
C ALA A 26 -16.43 -5.61 17.07
N LEU A 27 -15.13 -5.87 17.21
CA LEU A 27 -14.06 -5.19 16.51
C LEU A 27 -12.91 -6.17 16.28
N ARG A 28 -12.34 -6.12 15.09
CA ARG A 28 -11.13 -6.83 14.69
C ARG A 28 -10.03 -5.81 14.40
N VAL A 29 -8.93 -5.91 15.14
CA VAL A 29 -7.74 -5.09 14.91
C VAL A 29 -6.61 -6.00 14.45
N GLU A 30 -6.16 -5.78 13.22
CA GLU A 30 -5.01 -6.50 12.64
C GLU A 30 -3.81 -5.57 12.63
N VAL A 31 -2.71 -6.02 13.23
CA VAL A 31 -1.48 -5.24 13.31
C VAL A 31 -0.45 -5.79 12.34
N PHE A 32 -0.03 -4.91 11.44
CA PHE A 32 0.92 -5.18 10.39
C PHE A 32 2.20 -4.42 10.66
N GLN A 33 3.30 -5.06 10.33
CA GLN A 33 4.63 -4.49 10.36
C GLN A 33 5.22 -4.52 8.96
N VAL A 34 6.06 -3.53 8.66
CA VAL A 34 6.88 -3.54 7.44
C VAL A 34 7.78 -4.76 7.48
N ASN A 35 7.68 -5.64 6.48
CA ASN A 35 8.44 -6.89 6.48
C ASN A 35 9.96 -6.58 6.60
N PRO A 36 10.66 -7.12 7.62
CA PRO A 36 12.09 -6.88 7.81
C PRO A 36 12.98 -7.64 6.81
N ASP A 37 12.43 -8.59 6.06
CA ASP A 37 13.18 -9.37 5.08
C ASP A 37 13.72 -8.50 3.94
N SER A 38 15.04 -8.43 3.84
CA SER A 38 15.78 -7.70 2.79
C SER A 38 15.37 -8.04 1.35
N LYS A 39 14.78 -9.23 1.14
CA LYS A 39 14.28 -9.68 -0.18
C LYS A 39 13.14 -8.81 -0.71
N TYR A 40 12.36 -8.18 0.17
CA TYR A 40 11.17 -7.42 -0.21
C TYR A 40 11.44 -5.92 -0.09
N CYS A 41 11.78 -5.29 -1.21
CA CYS A 41 11.88 -3.83 -1.28
C CYS A 41 10.49 -3.21 -1.43
N GLN A 42 10.14 -2.28 -0.54
CA GLN A 42 8.97 -1.42 -0.69
C GLN A 42 9.02 -0.69 -2.04
N GLY A 43 7.86 -0.57 -2.70
CA GLY A 43 7.74 0.02 -4.03
C GLY A 43 8.22 -0.86 -5.19
N VAL A 44 8.46 -2.15 -4.93
CA VAL A 44 8.61 -3.19 -5.97
C VAL A 44 7.40 -4.10 -5.92
N ILE A 45 6.69 -4.19 -7.04
CA ILE A 45 5.49 -5.03 -7.19
C ILE A 45 5.89 -6.50 -7.26
N GLN A 46 5.25 -7.35 -6.45
CA GLN A 46 5.25 -8.79 -6.67
C GLN A 46 4.35 -9.15 -7.86
N ARG A 47 4.81 -10.08 -8.68
CA ARG A 47 4.08 -10.52 -9.87
C ARG A 47 2.99 -11.49 -9.46
N ASP A 48 1.73 -11.10 -9.66
CA ASP A 48 0.55 -11.93 -9.42
C ASP A 48 -0.07 -12.42 -10.74
N GLY A 49 -1.08 -13.30 -10.63
CA GLY A 49 -1.84 -13.78 -11.79
C GLY A 49 -2.44 -12.65 -12.62
N THR A 50 -2.85 -11.54 -11.98
CA THR A 50 -3.36 -10.34 -12.64
C THR A 50 -2.30 -9.66 -13.52
N TRP A 51 -1.04 -9.63 -13.10
CA TRP A 51 0.08 -9.14 -13.91
C TRP A 51 0.29 -10.03 -15.15
N PHE A 52 0.28 -11.35 -14.99
CA PHE A 52 0.39 -12.29 -16.12
C PHE A 52 -0.81 -12.21 -17.07
N CYS A 53 -2.01 -11.95 -16.55
CA CYS A 53 -3.20 -11.72 -17.37
C CYS A 53 -3.00 -10.57 -18.36
N GLY A 54 -2.36 -9.47 -17.94
CA GLY A 54 -2.03 -8.37 -18.85
C GLY A 54 -1.11 -8.79 -20.00
N ILE A 55 -0.06 -9.58 -19.71
CA ILE A 55 0.83 -10.14 -20.75
C ILE A 55 0.06 -11.04 -21.70
N LEU A 56 -0.76 -11.94 -21.16
CA LEU A 56 -1.57 -12.85 -21.95
C LEU A 56 -2.51 -12.07 -22.90
N THR A 57 -3.15 -11.01 -22.41
CA THR A 57 -4.01 -10.15 -23.23
C THR A 57 -3.23 -9.46 -24.36
N ILE A 58 -2.03 -8.95 -24.09
CA ILE A 58 -1.16 -8.38 -25.13
C ILE A 58 -0.85 -9.42 -26.21
N LEU A 59 -0.48 -10.65 -25.82
CA LEU A 59 -0.19 -11.73 -26.76
C LEU A 59 -1.41 -12.10 -27.60
N ILE A 60 -2.61 -12.16 -26.99
CA ILE A 60 -3.87 -12.42 -27.70
C ILE A 60 -4.15 -11.29 -28.71
N GLN A 61 -4.03 -10.03 -28.31
CA GLN A 61 -4.26 -8.89 -29.19
C GLN A 61 -3.30 -8.88 -30.39
N LEU A 62 -2.01 -9.13 -30.16
CA LEU A 62 -1.02 -9.26 -31.22
C LEU A 62 -1.28 -10.49 -32.11
N GLY A 63 -1.75 -11.60 -31.53
CA GLY A 63 -2.14 -12.79 -32.28
C GLY A 63 -3.32 -12.53 -33.22
N ILE A 64 -4.37 -11.85 -32.74
CA ILE A 64 -5.51 -11.45 -33.58
C ILE A 64 -5.04 -10.48 -34.69
N ALA A 65 -4.16 -9.55 -34.36
CA ALA A 65 -3.62 -8.61 -35.34
C ALA A 65 -2.75 -9.31 -36.41
N ALA A 66 -1.97 -10.33 -36.03
CA ALA A 66 -1.20 -11.15 -36.96
C ALA A 66 -2.10 -11.99 -37.88
N ILE A 67 -3.19 -12.55 -37.36
CA ILE A 67 -4.22 -13.23 -38.16
C ILE A 67 -4.82 -12.24 -39.17
N ALA A 68 -5.18 -11.04 -38.73
CA ALA A 68 -5.73 -10.02 -39.61
C ALA A 68 -4.75 -9.65 -40.75
N TRP A 69 -3.45 -9.55 -40.45
CA TRP A 69 -2.41 -9.33 -41.44
C TRP A 69 -2.32 -10.49 -42.44
N TRP A 70 -2.35 -11.73 -41.97
CA TRP A 70 -2.27 -12.92 -42.83
C TRP A 70 -3.45 -13.02 -43.81
N PHE A 71 -4.68 -12.83 -43.33
CA PHE A 71 -5.89 -12.99 -44.15
C PHE A 71 -6.20 -11.75 -44.99
N SER A 72 -6.12 -10.56 -44.40
CA SER A 72 -6.51 -9.32 -45.08
C SER A 72 -5.39 -8.73 -45.94
N LYS A 73 -4.17 -9.28 -45.85
CA LYS A 73 -2.92 -8.72 -46.42
C LYS A 73 -2.69 -7.25 -46.07
N ASN A 74 -3.35 -6.77 -45.00
CA ASN A 74 -3.27 -5.40 -44.55
C ASN A 74 -2.39 -5.34 -43.29
N TRP A 75 -1.20 -4.78 -43.45
CA TRP A 75 -0.23 -4.62 -42.36
C TRP A 75 -0.64 -3.52 -41.36
N ALA A 76 -1.60 -2.66 -41.72
CA ALA A 76 -2.00 -1.52 -40.89
C ALA A 76 -2.56 -1.95 -39.53
N ILE A 77 -3.32 -3.05 -39.47
CA ILE A 77 -3.89 -3.55 -38.20
C ILE A 77 -2.77 -4.00 -37.26
N MET A 78 -1.81 -4.76 -37.76
CA MET A 78 -0.65 -5.21 -36.99
C MET A 78 0.22 -4.04 -36.53
N MET A 79 0.47 -3.07 -37.41
CA MET A 79 1.25 -1.89 -37.05
C MET A 79 0.54 -1.04 -36.00
N VAL A 80 -0.76 -0.77 -36.14
CA VAL A 80 -1.53 0.01 -35.17
C VAL A 80 -1.55 -0.68 -33.80
N THR A 81 -1.85 -1.97 -33.75
CA THR A 81 -1.87 -2.73 -32.48
C THR A 81 -0.48 -2.78 -31.86
N GLY A 82 0.56 -3.11 -32.63
CA GLY A 82 1.93 -3.17 -32.13
C GLY A 82 2.46 -1.82 -31.65
N ALA A 83 2.26 -0.75 -32.42
CA ALA A 83 2.64 0.60 -32.05
C ALA A 83 1.87 1.10 -30.81
N GLY A 84 0.56 0.85 -30.75
CA GLY A 84 -0.26 1.20 -29.59
C GLY A 84 0.16 0.46 -28.32
N THR A 85 0.46 -0.84 -28.41
CA THR A 85 1.00 -1.63 -27.29
C THR A 85 2.38 -1.12 -26.87
N PHE A 86 3.26 -0.79 -27.82
CA PHE A 86 4.57 -0.25 -27.49
C PHE A 86 4.48 1.11 -26.81
N LEU A 87 3.67 2.03 -27.35
CA LEU A 87 3.42 3.35 -26.76
C LEU A 87 2.88 3.23 -25.34
N SER A 88 1.91 2.33 -25.10
CA SER A 88 1.32 2.16 -23.77
C SER A 88 2.31 1.60 -22.75
N LEU A 89 3.13 0.61 -23.12
CA LEU A 89 4.19 0.06 -22.26
C LEU A 89 5.29 1.09 -22.00
N ALA A 90 5.75 1.80 -23.03
CA ALA A 90 6.81 2.79 -22.91
C ALA A 90 6.38 3.99 -22.04
N GLN A 91 5.16 4.49 -22.23
CA GLN A 91 4.62 5.56 -21.40
C GLN A 91 4.42 5.12 -19.95
N GLY A 92 3.96 3.88 -19.72
CA GLY A 92 3.83 3.31 -18.38
C GLY A 92 5.18 3.04 -17.69
N ALA A 93 6.26 2.88 -18.46
CA ALA A 93 7.61 2.64 -17.95
C ALA A 93 8.38 3.91 -17.55
N LEU A 94 7.79 5.11 -17.70
CA LEU A 94 8.44 6.34 -17.28
C LEU A 94 8.74 6.32 -15.77
N PRO A 95 9.97 6.68 -15.35
CA PRO A 95 10.40 6.56 -13.96
C PRO A 95 9.63 7.50 -13.03
N GLN A 96 9.09 8.61 -13.55
CA GLN A 96 8.33 9.59 -12.78
C GLN A 96 7.12 8.97 -12.08
N TRP A 97 6.37 8.10 -12.75
CA TRP A 97 5.19 7.44 -12.15
C TRP A 97 5.56 6.64 -10.91
N ARG A 98 6.74 6.03 -10.92
CA ARG A 98 7.24 5.28 -9.77
C ARG A 98 7.65 6.22 -8.64
N THR A 99 8.34 7.31 -8.97
CA THR A 99 8.80 8.31 -7.99
C THR A 99 7.64 9.02 -7.31
N GLU A 100 6.62 9.42 -8.06
CA GLU A 100 5.42 10.08 -7.52
C GLU A 100 4.57 9.12 -6.68
N LYS A 101 4.42 7.87 -7.14
CA LYS A 101 3.66 6.86 -6.40
C LYS A 101 4.34 6.44 -5.09
N TRP A 102 5.67 6.40 -5.07
CA TRP A 102 6.45 5.89 -3.93
C TRP A 102 7.33 6.99 -3.34
N VAL A 103 6.75 7.76 -2.42
CA VAL A 103 7.49 8.79 -1.68
C VAL A 103 8.16 8.18 -0.46
N PHE A 104 9.49 8.07 -0.50
CA PHE A 104 10.28 7.64 0.65
C PHE A 104 10.86 8.84 1.40
N PRO A 105 10.93 8.81 2.74
CA PRO A 105 11.64 9.81 3.51
C PRO A 105 13.11 9.87 3.08
N LYS A 106 13.54 11.00 2.51
CA LYS A 106 14.96 11.25 2.24
C LYS A 106 15.63 11.75 3.51
N PRO A 107 16.80 11.23 3.91
CA PRO A 107 17.54 11.79 5.02
C PRO A 107 17.94 13.23 4.69
N LYS A 108 17.75 14.16 5.65
CA LYS A 108 18.12 15.58 5.47
C LYS A 108 19.63 15.78 5.34
N HIS A 109 20.41 14.89 5.94
CA HIS A 109 21.86 14.85 5.85
C HIS A 109 22.30 13.38 5.67
N PRO A 110 23.33 13.08 4.86
CA PRO A 110 23.80 11.70 4.63
C PRO A 110 24.22 10.95 5.91
N THR A 111 24.42 11.66 7.03
CA THR A 111 24.78 11.09 8.34
C THR A 111 23.63 11.03 9.34
N THR A 112 22.44 11.56 9.00
CA THR A 112 21.29 11.57 9.90
C THR A 112 20.38 10.39 9.58
N THR A 113 20.08 9.57 10.60
CA THR A 113 19.09 8.51 10.47
C THR A 113 17.72 9.10 10.11
N PRO A 114 17.03 8.56 9.09
CA PRO A 114 15.69 9.03 8.76
C PRO A 114 14.79 8.83 9.97
N LYS A 115 13.91 9.81 10.22
CA LYS A 115 12.92 9.74 11.30
C LYS A 115 12.10 8.46 11.14
N ALA A 116 11.93 7.70 12.23
CA ALA A 116 11.05 6.55 12.24
C ALA A 116 9.63 6.98 11.82
N PRO A 117 9.01 6.29 10.85
CA PRO A 117 7.71 6.68 10.37
C PRO A 117 6.65 6.41 11.46
N GLY A 118 5.56 7.17 11.40
CA GLY A 118 4.47 7.06 12.37
C GLY A 118 3.72 5.74 12.24
N THR A 119 3.12 5.30 13.34
CA THR A 119 2.13 4.21 13.31
C THR A 119 0.79 4.77 12.82
N VAL A 120 0.25 4.18 11.76
CA VAL A 120 -0.99 4.63 11.12
C VAL A 120 -2.08 3.59 11.28
N SER A 121 -3.26 4.01 11.73
CA SER A 121 -4.47 3.19 11.78
C SER A 121 -5.41 3.53 10.62
N ILE A 122 -5.70 2.54 9.78
CA ILE A 122 -6.61 2.66 8.64
C ILE A 122 -7.91 1.94 8.99
N THR A 123 -9.03 2.66 8.82
CA THR A 123 -10.38 2.10 8.97
C THR A 123 -11.13 2.22 7.64
N ARG A 124 -12.04 1.27 7.36
CA ARG A 124 -12.85 1.31 6.14
C ARG A 124 -13.91 2.43 6.13
N GLY A 125 -14.12 3.07 7.28
CA GLY A 125 -15.13 4.11 7.51
C GLY A 125 -15.95 3.86 8.78
N ASN A 126 -16.89 4.77 9.06
CA ASN A 126 -17.76 4.69 10.23
C ASN A 126 -18.59 3.39 10.21
N GLY A 127 -18.60 2.67 11.34
CA GLY A 127 -19.32 1.40 11.47
C GLY A 127 -18.57 0.16 10.93
N SER A 128 -17.36 0.34 10.38
CA SER A 128 -16.47 -0.79 10.08
C SER A 128 -16.05 -1.48 11.37
N ARG A 129 -16.14 -2.82 11.39
CA ARG A 129 -15.62 -3.66 12.49
C ARG A 129 -14.19 -4.12 12.26
N HIS A 130 -13.51 -3.58 11.25
CA HIS A 130 -12.14 -3.92 10.90
C HIS A 130 -11.26 -2.67 10.91
N VAL A 131 -10.12 -2.79 11.57
CA VAL A 131 -9.07 -1.78 11.67
C VAL A 131 -7.76 -2.45 11.30
N MET A 132 -7.04 -1.81 10.39
CA MET A 132 -5.69 -2.19 10.00
C MET A 132 -4.73 -1.19 10.65
N VAL A 133 -3.87 -1.67 11.54
CA VAL A 133 -2.81 -0.85 12.16
C VAL A 133 -1.50 -1.21 11.48
N ILE A 134 -0.81 -0.21 10.93
CA ILE A 134 0.48 -0.38 10.27
C ILE A 134 1.53 0.32 11.12
N LEU A 135 2.46 -0.46 11.65
CA LEU A 135 3.58 0.03 12.45
C LEU A 135 4.65 0.61 11.54
N GLY A 136 5.06 1.85 11.82
CA GLY A 136 6.14 2.49 11.09
C GLY A 136 7.54 2.02 11.52
N SER A 137 7.71 1.59 12.77
CA SER A 137 8.96 1.02 13.28
C SER A 137 8.69 -0.30 13.96
N ASP A 138 9.71 -1.18 13.97
CA ASP A 138 9.63 -2.37 14.79
C ASP A 138 9.47 -1.99 16.27
N HIS A 139 8.80 -2.84 17.03
CA HIS A 139 8.64 -2.72 18.48
C HIS A 139 9.93 -2.57 19.26
N ARG A 140 11.05 -2.94 18.63
CA ARG A 140 12.41 -2.81 19.16
C ARG A 140 13.10 -1.50 18.76
N GLY A 141 12.39 -0.59 18.09
CA GLY A 141 12.94 0.67 17.57
C GLY A 141 13.85 0.51 16.34
N THR A 142 13.97 -0.71 15.81
CA THR A 142 14.73 -0.99 14.58
C THR A 142 13.98 -0.44 13.38
N THR A 143 14.60 0.52 12.70
CA THR A 143 14.09 1.11 11.45
C THR A 143 14.62 0.26 10.30
N SER A 144 13.72 -0.33 9.50
CA SER A 144 14.11 -1.00 8.25
C SER A 144 14.80 -0.01 7.31
N ASP A 145 15.76 -0.49 6.52
CA ASP A 145 16.58 0.34 5.60
C ASP A 145 15.75 1.22 4.64
N LYS A 146 14.47 0.88 4.42
CA LYS A 146 13.48 1.72 3.71
C LYS A 146 12.22 1.86 4.56
N PRO A 147 12.11 2.91 5.38
CA PRO A 147 10.91 3.17 6.16
C PRO A 147 9.73 3.49 5.21
N LEU A 148 8.62 2.77 5.37
CA LEU A 148 7.36 3.08 4.70
C LEU A 148 6.61 4.13 5.53
N ASP A 149 6.56 5.36 5.04
CA ASP A 149 5.82 6.44 5.67
C ASP A 149 4.50 6.69 4.92
N LEU A 150 3.42 6.14 5.46
CA LEU A 150 2.09 6.25 4.84
C LEU A 150 1.52 7.66 4.91
N GLU A 151 1.86 8.44 5.93
CA GLU A 151 1.43 9.85 6.01
C GLU A 151 2.07 10.66 4.90
N LEU A 152 3.35 10.37 4.61
CA LEU A 152 4.06 11.01 3.51
C LEU A 152 3.53 10.57 2.15
N MET A 153 3.20 9.29 1.96
CA MET A 153 2.56 8.81 0.74
C MET A 153 1.14 9.37 0.54
N ALA A 154 0.43 9.68 1.63
CA ALA A 154 -0.87 10.34 1.60
C ALA A 154 -0.75 11.87 1.44
N SER A 155 0.45 12.42 1.59
CA SER A 155 0.68 13.86 1.47
C SER A 155 0.74 14.28 0.00
N SER A 156 -0.05 15.29 -0.36
CA SER A 156 -0.06 15.93 -1.69
C SER A 156 1.12 16.89 -1.89
N ASP A 157 2.26 16.70 -1.22
CA ASP A 157 3.36 17.67 -1.22
C ASP A 157 4.13 17.63 -2.55
N ASP A 158 3.59 18.32 -3.56
CA ASP A 158 4.12 18.50 -4.92
C ASP A 158 5.54 19.09 -4.93
N ARG A 159 5.98 19.72 -3.83
CA ARG A 159 7.28 20.41 -3.75
C ARG A 159 8.48 19.47 -3.69
N ARG A 160 8.27 18.17 -3.44
CA ARG A 160 9.38 17.21 -3.27
C ARG A 160 9.83 16.55 -4.56
N HIS A 161 8.99 16.58 -5.60
CA HIS A 161 9.27 15.97 -6.88
C HIS A 161 9.08 17.00 -7.99
N SER A 162 10.15 17.75 -8.27
CA SER A 162 10.20 18.52 -9.51
C SER A 162 10.07 17.54 -10.68
N ALA A 163 9.16 17.82 -11.61
CA ALA A 163 8.99 17.02 -12.81
C ALA A 163 10.33 16.92 -13.54
N ASP A 164 10.83 15.70 -13.71
CA ASP A 164 12.07 15.48 -14.44
C ASP A 164 11.90 15.98 -15.88
N GLN A 165 12.87 16.76 -16.37
CA GLN A 165 12.81 17.35 -17.71
C GLN A 165 12.64 16.27 -18.79
N LEU A 166 13.26 15.11 -18.58
CA LEU A 166 13.09 13.94 -19.44
C LEU A 166 11.62 13.53 -19.53
N THR A 167 10.93 13.43 -18.39
CA THR A 167 9.52 13.03 -18.35
C THR A 167 8.64 14.05 -19.05
N ILE A 168 8.93 15.35 -18.92
CA ILE A 168 8.20 16.41 -19.63
C ILE A 168 8.36 16.24 -21.14
N TYR A 169 9.59 16.16 -21.65
CA TYR A 169 9.85 15.99 -23.08
C TYR A 169 9.31 14.67 -23.62
N ALA A 170 9.45 13.58 -22.86
CA ALA A 170 8.94 12.27 -23.24
C ALA A 170 7.41 12.26 -23.31
N THR A 171 6.73 12.89 -22.35
CA THR A 171 5.26 12.99 -22.35
C THR A 171 4.77 13.78 -23.55
N PHE A 172 5.42 14.90 -23.88
CA PHE A 172 5.12 15.66 -25.09
C PHE A 172 5.31 14.82 -26.36
N ALA A 173 6.43 14.08 -26.47
CA ALA A 173 6.68 13.18 -27.58
C ALA A 173 5.63 12.06 -27.67
N PHE A 174 5.24 11.45 -26.54
CA PHE A 174 4.16 10.48 -26.50
C PHE A 174 2.84 11.07 -26.99
N THR A 175 2.49 12.30 -26.60
CA THR A 175 1.28 12.97 -27.10
C THR A 175 1.29 13.07 -28.62
N VAL A 176 2.39 13.52 -29.22
CA VAL A 176 2.52 13.61 -30.69
C VAL A 176 2.39 12.24 -31.35
N LEU A 177 3.08 11.21 -30.82
CA LEU A 177 3.03 9.86 -31.35
C LEU A 177 1.63 9.22 -31.23
N TRP A 178 0.94 9.44 -30.11
CA TRP A 178 -0.45 9.02 -29.93
C TRP A 178 -1.38 9.71 -30.93
N THR A 179 -1.23 11.01 -31.14
CA THR A 179 -2.00 11.75 -32.16
C THR A 179 -1.75 11.20 -33.56
N ALA A 180 -0.49 10.95 -33.93
CA ALA A 180 -0.14 10.36 -35.22
C ALA A 180 -0.74 8.95 -35.39
N LEU A 181 -0.72 8.14 -34.33
CA LEU A 181 -1.33 6.81 -34.32
C LEU A 181 -2.86 6.90 -34.54
N LEU A 182 -3.55 7.79 -33.82
CA LEU A 182 -4.99 8.01 -33.97
C LEU A 182 -5.37 8.50 -35.37
N ILE A 183 -4.60 9.44 -35.94
CA ILE A 183 -4.79 9.89 -37.33
C ILE A 183 -4.64 8.70 -38.29
N THR A 184 -3.66 7.83 -38.05
CA THR A 184 -3.44 6.64 -38.89
C THR A 184 -4.61 5.67 -38.81
N VAL A 185 -5.21 5.50 -37.62
CA VAL A 185 -6.42 4.68 -37.43
C VAL A 185 -7.64 5.27 -38.14
N ALA A 186 -7.80 6.59 -38.12
CA ALA A 186 -8.87 7.30 -38.83
C ALA A 186 -8.65 7.38 -40.36
N GLY A 187 -7.44 7.08 -40.83
CA GLY A 187 -7.09 7.14 -42.24
C GLY A 187 -7.70 6.02 -43.09
N PRO A 188 -7.80 6.23 -44.41
CA PRO A 188 -8.41 5.25 -45.34
C PRO A 188 -7.59 3.97 -45.53
N ALA A 189 -6.36 3.91 -44.98
CA ALA A 189 -5.48 2.75 -45.06
C ALA A 189 -5.97 1.55 -44.23
N VAL A 190 -6.81 1.80 -43.21
CA VAL A 190 -7.35 0.74 -42.35
C VAL A 190 -8.61 0.15 -42.98
N LYS A 191 -8.45 -0.99 -43.64
CA LYS A 191 -9.55 -1.84 -44.10
C LYS A 191 -9.81 -2.94 -43.07
N ASN A 192 -11.06 -3.39 -42.93
CA ASN A 192 -11.49 -4.39 -41.94
C ASN A 192 -11.33 -3.92 -40.47
N THR A 193 -11.82 -2.71 -40.17
CA THR A 193 -11.79 -2.08 -38.82
C THR A 193 -12.39 -2.95 -37.71
N TRP A 194 -13.22 -3.93 -38.07
CA TRP A 194 -13.81 -4.87 -37.11
C TRP A 194 -12.77 -5.63 -36.27
N TYR A 195 -11.59 -5.95 -36.83
CA TYR A 195 -10.50 -6.54 -36.05
C TYR A 195 -10.01 -5.59 -34.94
N LEU A 196 -9.87 -4.30 -35.23
CA LEU A 196 -9.48 -3.29 -34.23
C LEU A 196 -10.55 -3.12 -33.15
N ILE A 197 -11.83 -3.20 -33.51
CA ILE A 197 -12.94 -3.17 -32.54
C ILE A 197 -12.83 -4.35 -31.57
N ILE A 198 -12.65 -5.57 -32.10
CA ILE A 198 -12.50 -6.77 -31.27
C ILE A 198 -11.28 -6.66 -30.34
N ILE A 199 -10.13 -6.27 -30.89
CA ILE A 199 -8.88 -6.06 -30.12
C ILE A 199 -9.10 -5.02 -29.01
N GLY A 200 -9.77 -3.91 -29.31
CA GLY A 200 -10.10 -2.86 -28.35
C GLY A 200 -11.02 -3.34 -27.23
N VAL A 201 -12.09 -4.06 -27.57
CA VAL A 201 -13.04 -4.62 -26.58
C VAL A 201 -12.33 -5.59 -25.63
N ILE A 202 -11.48 -6.48 -26.16
CA ILE A 202 -10.68 -7.41 -25.33
C ILE A 202 -9.81 -6.64 -24.34
N GLY A 203 -9.15 -5.56 -24.79
CA GLY A 203 -8.32 -4.72 -23.92
C GLY A 203 -9.14 -4.00 -22.84
N MET A 204 -10.31 -3.46 -23.20
CA MET A 204 -11.20 -2.81 -22.23
C MET A 204 -11.72 -3.79 -21.18
N LEU A 205 -12.08 -5.02 -21.56
CA LEU A 205 -12.50 -6.06 -20.63
C LEU A 205 -11.39 -6.46 -19.65
N GLN A 206 -10.14 -6.54 -20.13
CA GLN A 206 -9.00 -6.81 -19.26
C GLN A 206 -8.77 -5.66 -18.27
N ASN A 207 -8.87 -4.40 -18.69
CA ASN A 207 -8.77 -3.26 -17.78
C ASN A 207 -9.86 -3.31 -16.70
N LEU A 208 -11.10 -3.65 -17.06
CA LEU A 208 -12.19 -3.81 -16.11
C LEU A 208 -11.93 -4.94 -15.11
N TYR A 209 -11.44 -6.08 -15.59
CA TYR A 209 -11.05 -7.19 -14.74
C TYR A 209 -9.94 -6.79 -13.75
N VAL A 210 -8.87 -6.12 -14.23
CA VAL A 210 -7.76 -5.67 -13.38
C VAL A 210 -8.24 -4.66 -12.34
N ALA A 211 -9.15 -3.76 -12.69
CA ALA A 211 -9.71 -2.78 -11.75
C ALA A 211 -10.55 -3.45 -10.64
N GLY A 212 -11.24 -4.54 -10.96
CA GLY A 212 -12.05 -5.30 -9.99
C GLY A 212 -11.31 -6.40 -9.24
N ALA A 213 -10.12 -6.79 -9.68
CA ALA A 213 -9.37 -7.89 -9.08
C ALA A 213 -8.90 -7.53 -7.66
N THR A 214 -9.25 -8.37 -6.69
CA THR A 214 -8.68 -8.29 -5.33
C THR A 214 -7.21 -8.70 -5.39
N ARG A 215 -6.30 -7.81 -4.99
CA ARG A 215 -4.86 -8.06 -5.03
C ARG A 215 -4.29 -8.12 -3.62
N GLU A 216 -3.32 -9.00 -3.44
CA GLU A 216 -2.53 -9.06 -2.22
C GLU A 216 -1.68 -7.79 -2.08
N MET A 217 -1.41 -7.39 -0.84
CA MET A 217 -0.67 -6.15 -0.54
C MET A 217 0.74 -6.14 -1.17
N GLY A 218 1.40 -7.31 -1.23
CA GLY A 218 2.70 -7.45 -1.89
C GLY A 218 2.66 -7.15 -3.39
N SER A 219 1.55 -7.46 -4.07
CA SER A 219 1.33 -7.12 -5.49
C SER A 219 1.06 -5.63 -5.71
N LEU A 220 0.68 -4.90 -4.67
CA LEU A 220 0.57 -3.45 -4.71
C LEU A 220 1.93 -2.77 -4.49
N GLY A 221 2.96 -3.53 -4.10
CA GLY A 221 4.29 -3.04 -3.75
C GLY A 221 4.45 -2.62 -2.30
N ILE A 222 3.46 -2.93 -1.45
CA ILE A 222 3.47 -2.69 0.00
C ILE A 222 3.66 -4.04 0.68
N HIS A 223 4.88 -4.32 1.15
CA HIS A 223 5.21 -5.60 1.77
C HIS A 223 5.00 -5.51 3.29
N LEU A 224 3.84 -5.99 3.75
CA LEU A 224 3.47 -6.04 5.16
C LEU A 224 3.46 -7.49 5.65
N SER A 225 4.00 -7.72 6.84
CA SER A 225 3.89 -8.96 7.59
C SER A 225 2.94 -8.77 8.76
N LEU A 226 2.01 -9.70 8.96
CA LEU A 226 1.16 -9.71 10.13
C LEU A 226 2.00 -10.11 11.35
N THR A 227 2.09 -9.23 12.36
CA THR A 227 2.94 -9.47 13.54
C THR A 227 2.31 -10.51 14.48
N GLN A 228 0.99 -10.44 14.65
CA GLN A 228 0.25 -11.28 15.60
C GLN A 228 -1.14 -11.63 15.04
N PRO A 229 -1.77 -12.72 15.51
CA PRO A 229 -3.17 -12.98 15.21
C PRO A 229 -4.05 -11.78 15.58
N ALA A 230 -5.08 -11.53 14.78
CA ALA A 230 -5.96 -10.38 14.93
C ALA A 230 -6.55 -10.27 16.34
N PHE A 231 -6.46 -9.10 16.97
CA PHE A 231 -7.13 -8.83 18.23
C PHE A 231 -8.63 -8.75 17.99
N HIS A 232 -9.38 -9.56 18.73
CA HIS A 232 -10.83 -9.60 18.65
C HIS A 232 -11.42 -9.91 20.03
N GLU A 233 -12.49 -9.21 20.39
CA GLU A 233 -13.26 -9.43 21.62
C GLU A 233 -14.75 -9.20 21.35
N THR A 234 -15.57 -9.49 22.37
CA THR A 234 -17.02 -9.29 22.37
C THR A 234 -17.42 -7.82 22.54
N THR A 235 -16.55 -6.95 23.05
CA THR A 235 -16.86 -5.52 23.20
C THR A 235 -15.71 -4.65 22.72
N ILE A 236 -16.05 -3.54 22.07
CA ILE A 236 -15.07 -2.58 21.54
C ILE A 236 -14.10 -2.07 22.63
N PRO A 237 -14.56 -1.66 23.84
CA PRO A 237 -13.66 -1.18 24.90
C PRO A 237 -12.57 -2.19 25.27
N LYS A 238 -12.93 -3.48 25.37
CA LYS A 238 -11.97 -4.55 25.68
C LYS A 238 -10.94 -4.75 24.57
N VAL A 239 -11.36 -4.68 23.30
CA VAL A 239 -10.42 -4.72 22.17
C VAL A 239 -9.44 -3.55 22.25
N LEU A 240 -9.95 -2.32 22.46
CA LEU A 240 -9.11 -1.12 22.53
C LEU A 240 -8.09 -1.21 23.68
N ARG A 241 -8.51 -1.70 24.84
CA ARG A 241 -7.63 -1.93 25.99
C ARG A 241 -6.56 -2.97 25.70
N ARG A 242 -6.93 -4.12 25.12
CA ARG A 242 -5.99 -5.19 24.78
C ARG A 242 -4.97 -4.76 23.73
N VAL A 243 -5.40 -3.93 22.77
CA VAL A 243 -4.51 -3.33 21.77
C VAL A 243 -3.58 -2.32 22.42
N GLU A 244 -4.05 -1.47 23.34
CA GLU A 244 -3.22 -0.51 24.08
C GLU A 244 -2.16 -1.19 24.97
N GLU A 245 -2.54 -2.31 25.62
CA GLU A 245 -1.62 -3.13 26.42
C GLU A 245 -0.52 -3.77 25.56
N SER A 246 -0.82 -4.09 24.30
CA SER A 246 0.12 -4.72 23.37
C SER A 246 0.93 -3.69 22.55
N TYR A 247 0.34 -2.53 22.27
CA TYR A 247 0.85 -1.46 21.40
C TYR A 247 0.47 -0.11 22.01
N GLU A 248 1.42 0.50 22.72
CA GLU A 248 1.18 1.78 23.40
C GLU A 248 0.77 2.89 22.41
N GLY A 249 -0.31 3.61 22.74
CA GLY A 249 -0.86 4.72 21.95
C GLY A 249 -1.81 4.31 20.82
N VAL A 250 -1.85 3.03 20.41
CA VAL A 250 -2.73 2.57 19.33
C VAL A 250 -4.18 2.44 19.78
N GLY A 251 -4.44 1.93 20.98
CA GLY A 251 -5.81 1.84 21.49
C GLY A 251 -6.38 3.24 21.75
N ALA A 252 -5.57 4.14 22.31
CA ALA A 252 -5.93 5.53 22.57
C ALA A 252 -6.32 6.29 21.29
N SER A 253 -5.60 6.09 20.18
CA SER A 253 -5.89 6.77 18.91
C SER A 253 -7.21 6.31 18.25
N LEU A 254 -7.66 5.10 18.56
CA LEU A 254 -8.89 4.52 18.03
C LEU A 254 -10.15 4.92 18.81
N ILE A 255 -10.03 5.33 20.09
CA ILE A 255 -11.15 5.80 20.91
C ILE A 255 -12.00 6.87 20.19
N PRO A 256 -11.44 8.00 19.70
CA PRO A 256 -12.25 9.03 19.05
C PRO A 256 -12.93 8.56 17.75
N ILE A 257 -12.40 7.52 17.10
CA ILE A 257 -12.97 6.96 15.86
C ILE A 257 -14.23 6.15 16.17
N PHE A 258 -14.20 5.31 17.21
CA PHE A 258 -15.34 4.45 17.58
C PHE A 258 -16.31 5.11 18.55
N PHE A 259 -15.84 6.05 19.35
CA PHE A 259 -16.59 6.75 20.39
C PHE A 259 -16.38 8.27 20.30
N PRO A 260 -16.86 8.93 19.23
CA PRO A 260 -16.66 10.37 19.04
C PRO A 260 -17.32 11.23 20.13
N GLY A 261 -18.36 10.70 20.79
CA GLY A 261 -19.02 11.32 21.95
C GLY A 261 -18.50 10.85 23.32
N GLY A 262 -17.39 10.12 23.34
CA GLY A 262 -16.85 9.48 24.55
C GLY A 262 -17.35 8.05 24.74
N MET A 263 -16.50 7.23 25.35
CA MET A 263 -16.78 5.83 25.61
C MET A 263 -17.54 5.68 26.94
N ARG A 264 -18.72 5.05 26.91
CA ARG A 264 -19.37 4.57 28.14
C ARG A 264 -18.62 3.32 28.59
N ALA A 265 -17.68 3.50 29.51
CA ALA A 265 -16.82 2.44 30.00
C ALA A 265 -17.18 2.09 31.44
N ASP A 266 -16.94 0.83 31.80
CA ASP A 266 -17.03 0.39 33.19
C ASP A 266 -16.01 1.12 34.06
N GLU A 267 -16.20 1.11 35.37
CA GLU A 267 -15.36 1.87 36.31
C GLU A 267 -13.87 1.49 36.23
N GLU A 268 -13.59 0.22 35.90
CA GLU A 268 -12.23 -0.30 35.70
C GLU A 268 -11.57 0.27 34.43
N ASP A 269 -12.30 0.31 33.32
CA ASP A 269 -11.79 0.87 32.06
C ASP A 269 -11.61 2.38 32.18
N CYS A 270 -12.50 3.08 32.88
CA CYS A 270 -12.34 4.49 33.21
C CYS A 270 -11.02 4.75 33.97
N LYS A 271 -10.71 3.94 34.99
CA LYS A 271 -9.44 4.04 35.75
C LYS A 271 -8.23 3.77 34.86
N PHE A 272 -8.28 2.75 34.01
CA PHE A 272 -7.21 2.42 33.07
C PHE A 272 -6.88 3.60 32.14
N TRP A 273 -7.89 4.16 31.47
CA TRP A 273 -7.70 5.28 30.55
C TRP A 273 -7.30 6.58 31.25
N ALA A 274 -7.79 6.83 32.47
CA ALA A 274 -7.38 7.99 33.26
C ALA A 274 -5.89 7.94 33.64
N LEU A 275 -5.38 6.78 34.06
CA LEU A 275 -3.96 6.58 34.38
C LEU A 275 -3.08 6.77 33.13
N LYS A 276 -3.49 6.21 31.99
CA LYS A 276 -2.76 6.37 30.72
C LYS A 276 -2.78 7.81 30.21
N ALA A 277 -3.89 8.53 30.36
CA ALA A 277 -3.95 9.94 30.00
C ALA A 277 -2.98 10.80 30.85
N GLN A 278 -2.80 10.47 32.13
CA GLN A 278 -1.81 11.13 32.99
C GLN A 278 -0.38 10.84 32.53
N SER A 279 -0.04 9.57 32.27
CA SER A 279 1.32 9.20 31.83
C SER A 279 1.69 9.83 30.47
N GLN A 280 0.72 9.93 29.54
CA GLN A 280 0.92 10.60 28.26
C GLN A 280 1.16 12.11 28.42
N ASN A 281 0.39 12.76 29.30
CA ASN A 281 0.57 14.19 29.60
C ASN A 281 1.91 14.50 30.26
N GLU A 282 2.38 13.63 31.15
CA GLU A 282 3.71 13.74 31.76
C GLU A 282 4.81 13.57 30.71
N THR A 283 4.71 12.54 29.88
CA THR A 283 5.67 12.31 28.78
C THR A 283 5.70 13.49 27.80
N ALA A 284 4.55 14.05 27.47
CA ALA A 284 4.43 15.23 26.61
C ALA A 284 5.07 16.47 27.24
N ARG A 285 4.89 16.68 28.55
CA ARG A 285 5.55 17.77 29.30
C ARG A 285 7.07 17.61 29.29
N THR A 286 7.57 16.41 29.54
CA THR A 286 9.01 16.10 29.53
C THR A 286 9.62 16.34 28.16
N LYS A 287 8.99 15.85 27.08
CA LYS A 287 9.44 16.09 25.70
C LYS A 287 9.43 17.57 25.34
N LYS A 288 8.39 18.31 25.74
CA LYS A 288 8.30 19.75 25.49
C LYS A 288 9.38 20.52 26.26
N GLY A 289 9.70 20.10 27.48
CA GLY A 289 10.81 20.65 28.27
C GLY A 289 12.17 20.40 27.61
N PHE A 290 12.41 19.18 27.11
CA PHE A 290 13.63 18.82 26.38
C PHE A 290 13.83 19.67 25.11
N LEU A 291 12.80 19.81 24.28
CA LEU A 291 12.86 20.62 23.05
C LEU A 291 13.01 22.13 23.29
N VAL A 292 12.62 22.62 24.47
CA VAL A 292 12.87 24.01 24.87
C VAL A 292 14.31 24.16 25.38
N GLY A 293 14.86 23.13 26.02
CA GLY A 293 16.27 23.07 26.43
C GLY A 293 17.24 23.04 25.25
N GLU A 294 17.00 22.19 24.24
CA GLU A 294 17.84 22.10 23.04
C GLU A 294 17.85 23.41 22.23
N ARG A 295 16.68 24.04 22.04
CA ARG A 295 16.62 25.34 21.35
C ARG A 295 17.40 26.45 22.06
N LYS A 296 17.43 26.43 23.40
CA LYS A 296 18.26 27.38 24.16
C LYS A 296 19.75 27.08 24.06
N ALA A 297 20.15 25.83 23.83
CA ALA A 297 21.55 25.45 23.64
C ALA A 297 22.05 25.76 22.22
N GLU A 298 21.17 25.80 21.22
CA GLU A 298 21.51 26.22 19.85
C GLU A 298 21.56 27.76 19.66
N GLU A 299 20.99 28.54 20.59
CA GLU A 299 20.98 30.01 20.55
C GLU A 299 22.14 30.69 21.32
N ILE A 300 23.05 29.93 21.93
CA ILE A 300 24.27 30.41 22.63
C ILE A 300 25.50 30.07 21.79
#